data_AF-A0A7S1G0H5-F1
#
_entry.id   AF-A0A7S1G0H5-F1
#
_cell.length_a   1.000
_cell.length_b   1.000
_cell.length_c   1.000
_cell.angle_alpha   90.00
_cell.angle_beta   90.00
_cell.angle_gamma   90.00
#
_symmetry.space_group_name_H-M   'P 1'
#
loop_
_entity.id
_entity.type
_entity.pdbx_description
1 polymer ?
#
loop_
_entity_poly.entity_id
_entity_poly.type
_entity_poly.pdbx_seq_one_letter_code
_entity_poly.pdbx_strand_id
1 'polypeptide(L)'
;MKNFIQKKSLCWKAAAFAHEVNEIFNSRDSRSSFNDTSMVSTPSCSITSTSSSDRKRREIISFGDSMDERTAVKIVASQLNASSKSVKFIQHPSPIQIIGQLRIVISQLDYILDRYDDIDVEISKPHALKSAESILNQILNKRNSGYVSE
;
A
#
# COMPACT_ATOMS: atom_id res chain seq x y z
N MET A 1 -11.12 -28.48 28.98
CA MET A 1 -10.86 -28.54 27.52
C MET A 1 -11.42 -27.29 26.87
N LYS A 2 -10.56 -26.40 26.37
CA LYS A 2 -10.80 -25.37 25.34
C LYS A 2 -9.65 -24.37 25.45
N ASN A 3 -8.70 -24.39 24.49
CA ASN A 3 -7.80 -23.29 24.11
C ASN A 3 -6.75 -23.76 23.05
N PHE A 4 -7.18 -24.53 22.04
CA PHE A 4 -6.27 -25.03 20.98
C PHE A 4 -6.68 -24.64 19.55
N ILE A 5 -7.62 -23.71 19.39
CA ILE A 5 -8.09 -23.21 18.08
C ILE A 5 -7.76 -21.72 17.95
N GLN A 6 -6.49 -21.34 18.00
CA GLN A 6 -6.11 -19.96 17.64
C GLN A 6 -4.64 -19.81 17.20
N LYS A 7 -4.07 -20.81 16.52
CA LYS A 7 -2.72 -20.69 15.96
C LYS A 7 -2.55 -21.20 14.52
N LYS A 8 -3.61 -21.67 13.86
CA LYS A 8 -3.53 -22.29 12.51
C LYS A 8 -4.22 -21.51 11.39
N SER A 9 -4.90 -20.40 11.68
CA SER A 9 -5.64 -19.64 10.64
C SER A 9 -4.82 -18.55 9.93
N LEU A 10 -3.53 -18.38 10.27
CA LEU A 10 -2.73 -17.24 9.82
C LEU A 10 -1.87 -17.55 8.59
N CYS A 11 -1.39 -18.79 8.45
CA CYS A 11 -0.54 -19.17 7.32
C CYS A 11 -1.31 -19.17 5.99
N TRP A 12 -2.59 -19.55 5.98
CA TRP A 12 -3.33 -19.67 4.73
C TRP A 12 -3.69 -18.32 4.11
N LYS A 13 -3.95 -17.27 4.91
CA LYS A 13 -4.22 -15.92 4.38
C LYS A 13 -2.96 -15.31 3.77
N ALA A 14 -1.84 -15.39 4.50
CA ALA A 14 -0.55 -14.93 4.00
C ALA A 14 -0.09 -15.75 2.78
N ALA A 15 -0.30 -17.07 2.79
CA ALA A 15 0.02 -17.93 1.66
C ALA A 15 -0.87 -17.68 0.44
N ALA A 16 -2.18 -17.46 0.64
CA ALA A 16 -3.09 -17.10 -0.43
C ALA A 16 -2.71 -15.76 -1.05
N PHE A 17 -2.41 -14.75 -0.22
CA PHE A 17 -1.91 -13.46 -0.68
C PHE A 17 -0.58 -13.60 -1.44
N ALA A 18 0.39 -14.34 -0.89
CA ALA A 18 1.67 -14.59 -1.54
C ALA A 18 1.49 -15.27 -2.90
N HIS A 19 0.61 -16.28 -2.98
CA HIS A 19 0.29 -17.00 -4.20
C HIS A 19 -0.35 -16.09 -5.25
N GLU A 20 -1.37 -15.32 -4.87
CA GLU A 20 -2.05 -14.37 -5.76
C GLU A 20 -1.07 -13.32 -6.29
N VAL A 21 -0.24 -12.75 -5.42
CA VAL A 21 0.76 -11.75 -5.82
C VAL A 21 1.78 -12.38 -6.78
N ASN A 22 2.30 -13.57 -6.48
CA ASN A 22 3.26 -14.27 -7.33
C ASN A 22 2.69 -14.58 -8.73
N GLU A 23 1.43 -15.04 -8.81
CA GLU A 23 0.73 -15.29 -10.09
C GLU A 23 0.60 -14.01 -10.93
N ILE A 24 0.24 -12.89 -10.31
CA ILE A 24 0.11 -11.59 -10.99
C ILE A 24 1.46 -11.12 -11.54
N PHE A 25 2.55 -11.31 -10.79
CA PHE A 25 3.89 -10.90 -11.22
C PHE A 25 4.44 -11.80 -12.33
N ASN A 26 4.33 -13.13 -12.21
CA ASN A 26 4.79 -14.06 -13.25
C ASN A 26 4.01 -13.91 -14.56
N SER A 27 2.71 -13.58 -14.48
CA SER A 27 1.88 -13.29 -15.66
C SER A 27 2.29 -12.02 -16.41
N ARG A 28 2.92 -11.06 -15.72
CA ARG A 28 3.38 -9.80 -16.31
C ARG A 28 4.74 -9.92 -16.99
N ASP A 29 5.68 -10.64 -16.39
CA ASP A 29 6.99 -10.90 -17.01
C ASP A 29 6.86 -11.74 -18.30
N SER A 30 5.83 -12.58 -18.38
CA SER A 30 5.53 -13.38 -19.59
C SER A 30 4.94 -12.56 -20.76
N ARG A 31 4.36 -11.38 -20.49
CA ARG A 31 3.74 -10.53 -21.52
C ARG A 31 4.72 -9.57 -22.19
N SER A 32 5.93 -9.39 -21.65
CA SER A 32 6.97 -8.57 -22.30
C SER A 32 7.74 -9.31 -23.41
N SER A 33 7.44 -10.59 -23.68
CA SER A 33 8.15 -11.40 -24.68
C SER A 33 7.42 -11.61 -26.01
N PHE A 34 6.26 -10.98 -26.24
CA PHE A 34 5.55 -11.05 -27.53
C PHE A 34 5.24 -9.65 -28.05
N ASN A 35 6.22 -9.05 -28.71
CA ASN A 35 6.02 -8.07 -29.77
C ASN A 35 7.31 -8.02 -30.59
N ASP A 36 7.54 -9.06 -31.41
CA ASP A 36 8.53 -8.98 -32.47
C ASP A 36 8.17 -9.95 -33.60
N THR A 37 7.12 -9.64 -34.38
CA THR A 37 7.07 -10.04 -35.80
C THR A 37 6.07 -9.18 -36.60
N SER A 38 6.53 -8.06 -37.16
CA SER A 38 6.09 -7.65 -38.50
C SER A 38 7.20 -6.87 -39.17
N MET A 39 7.87 -7.52 -40.12
CA MET A 39 8.91 -6.96 -40.96
C MET A 39 8.33 -5.90 -41.91
N VAL A 40 8.86 -4.67 -41.88
CA VAL A 40 8.95 -3.78 -43.04
C VAL A 40 10.19 -2.90 -42.86
N SER A 41 11.05 -2.90 -43.89
CA SER A 41 12.40 -2.37 -43.89
C SER A 41 12.50 -0.85 -44.00
N THR A 42 13.30 -0.20 -43.16
CA THR A 42 13.95 1.09 -43.42
C THR A 42 15.33 1.14 -42.73
N PRO A 43 16.40 1.67 -43.38
CA PRO A 43 17.74 1.66 -42.82
C PRO A 43 18.11 2.98 -42.10
N SER A 44 19.04 2.84 -41.15
CA SER A 44 19.90 3.88 -40.54
C SER A 44 19.32 4.67 -39.36
N CYS A 45 19.73 4.30 -38.15
CA CYS A 45 20.57 5.15 -37.29
C CYS A 45 20.93 4.43 -35.98
N SER A 46 22.25 4.34 -35.74
CA SER A 46 22.97 4.29 -34.46
C SER A 46 22.43 3.40 -33.33
N ILE A 47 23.10 2.26 -33.17
CA ILE A 47 23.15 1.42 -31.97
C ILE A 47 23.43 2.31 -30.75
N THR A 48 22.42 2.57 -29.93
CA THR A 48 22.58 2.88 -28.51
C THR A 48 22.12 1.66 -27.73
N SER A 49 23.08 0.80 -27.44
CA SER A 49 22.98 -0.21 -26.39
C SER A 49 22.68 0.48 -25.05
N THR A 50 21.41 0.70 -24.76
CA THR A 50 20.91 1.06 -23.43
C THR A 50 20.50 -0.23 -22.72
N SER A 51 21.53 -0.95 -22.29
CA SER A 51 21.45 -2.13 -21.42
C SER A 51 21.14 -1.72 -19.98
N SER A 52 19.92 -1.24 -19.74
CA SER A 52 19.32 -1.25 -18.40
C SER A 52 17.85 -1.51 -18.60
N SER A 53 17.45 -2.76 -18.44
CA SER A 53 16.06 -3.07 -18.14
C SER A 53 15.68 -2.17 -16.97
N ASP A 54 14.89 -1.14 -17.23
CA ASP A 54 14.16 -0.37 -16.22
C ASP A 54 13.28 -1.39 -15.51
N ARG A 55 13.85 -2.06 -14.51
CA ARG A 55 13.11 -2.94 -13.62
C ARG A 55 12.18 -2.01 -12.88
N LYS A 56 10.97 -1.83 -13.41
CA LYS A 56 9.88 -1.07 -12.80
C LYS A 56 9.90 -1.39 -11.31
N ARG A 57 10.10 -0.36 -10.50
CA ARG A 57 10.09 -0.41 -9.03
C ARG A 57 8.92 -1.26 -8.56
N ARG A 58 9.22 -2.40 -7.93
CA ARG A 58 8.21 -3.31 -7.40
C ARG A 58 7.99 -3.00 -5.94
N GLU A 59 6.75 -2.77 -5.57
CA GLU A 59 6.36 -2.44 -4.19
C GLU A 59 5.13 -3.23 -3.81
N ILE A 60 5.07 -3.63 -2.55
CA ILE A 60 3.90 -4.26 -1.96
C ILE A 60 3.46 -3.39 -0.80
N ILE A 61 2.27 -2.83 -0.93
CA ILE A 61 1.68 -1.92 0.05
C ILE A 61 0.48 -2.60 0.69
N SER A 62 0.43 -2.62 2.01
CA SER A 62 -0.71 -3.11 2.77
C SER A 62 -1.22 -2.09 3.76
N PHE A 63 -2.53 -2.05 3.89
CA PHE A 63 -3.26 -1.27 4.86
C PHE A 63 -4.11 -2.24 5.67
N GLY A 64 -3.90 -2.29 6.98
CA GLY A 64 -4.56 -3.29 7.82
C GLY A 64 -4.35 -3.02 9.30
N ASP A 65 -5.04 -3.74 10.18
CA ASP A 65 -5.00 -3.52 11.63
C ASP A 65 -4.15 -4.55 12.38
N SER A 66 -3.54 -5.50 11.66
CA SER A 66 -2.73 -6.56 12.26
C SER A 66 -1.23 -6.41 12.02
N MET A 67 -0.46 -6.79 13.04
CA MET A 67 0.99 -6.98 12.92
C MET A 67 1.34 -8.16 12.01
N ASP A 68 0.42 -9.11 11.85
CA ASP A 68 0.58 -10.26 10.98
C ASP A 68 0.60 -9.84 9.51
N GLU A 69 -0.22 -8.86 9.13
CA GLU A 69 -0.26 -8.33 7.76
C GLU A 69 1.07 -7.66 7.40
N ARG A 70 1.61 -6.83 8.30
CA ARG A 70 2.95 -6.25 8.16
C ARG A 70 4.01 -7.32 7.94
N THR A 71 3.95 -8.40 8.73
CA THR A 71 4.92 -9.51 8.63
C THR A 71 4.77 -10.24 7.30
N ALA A 72 3.54 -10.51 6.87
CA ALA A 72 3.26 -11.14 5.59
C ALA A 72 3.80 -10.32 4.41
N VAL A 73 3.59 -9.00 4.43
CA VAL A 73 4.06 -8.09 3.37
C VAL A 73 5.58 -8.11 3.25
N LYS A 74 6.30 -8.09 4.38
CA LYS A 74 7.77 -8.18 4.38
C LYS A 74 8.26 -9.50 3.78
N ILE A 75 7.65 -10.62 4.16
CA ILE A 75 8.02 -11.94 3.64
C ILE A 75 7.79 -12.00 2.12
N VAL A 76 6.62 -11.56 1.65
CA VAL A 76 6.26 -11.63 0.23
C VAL A 76 7.10 -10.65 -0.60
N ALA A 77 7.35 -9.44 -0.10
CA ALA A 77 8.19 -8.46 -0.78
C ALA A 77 9.62 -8.96 -0.97
N SER A 78 10.19 -9.61 0.06
CA SER A 78 11.50 -10.24 -0.01
C SER A 78 11.56 -11.33 -1.10
N GLN A 79 10.53 -12.18 -1.19
CA GLN A 79 10.45 -13.24 -2.21
C GLN A 79 10.40 -12.70 -3.65
N LEU A 80 9.86 -11.49 -3.83
CA LEU A 80 9.65 -10.88 -5.14
C LEU A 80 10.68 -9.80 -5.49
N ASN A 81 11.70 -9.60 -4.64
CA ASN A 81 12.66 -8.52 -4.77
C ASN A 81 11.95 -7.16 -4.96
N ALA A 82 11.05 -6.85 -4.03
CA ALA A 82 10.20 -5.66 -3.98
C ALA A 82 10.37 -4.93 -2.63
N SER A 83 10.02 -3.64 -2.59
CA SER A 83 9.92 -2.86 -1.34
C SER A 83 8.64 -3.20 -0.58
N SER A 84 8.74 -3.29 0.75
CA SER A 84 7.64 -3.60 1.65
C SER A 84 7.13 -2.35 2.36
N LYS A 85 5.83 -2.08 2.23
CA LYS A 85 5.20 -0.91 2.87
C LYS A 85 3.94 -1.33 3.61
N SER A 86 3.84 -0.95 4.87
CA SER A 86 2.69 -1.27 5.71
C SER A 86 2.18 -0.04 6.44
N VAL A 87 0.85 0.08 6.50
CA VAL A 87 0.16 1.02 7.37
C VAL A 87 -0.72 0.24 8.31
N LYS A 88 -0.39 0.33 9.59
CA LYS A 88 -1.11 -0.32 10.67
C LYS A 88 -2.17 0.60 11.27
N PHE A 89 -3.40 0.15 11.20
CA PHE A 89 -4.58 0.74 11.83
C PHE A 89 -4.74 0.32 13.29
N ILE A 90 -5.49 1.12 14.02
CA ILE A 90 -5.98 0.85 15.37
C ILE A 90 -6.97 -0.31 15.29
N GLN A 91 -6.76 -1.35 16.08
CA GLN A 91 -7.73 -2.42 16.27
C GLN A 91 -8.94 -1.92 17.06
N HIS A 92 -10.13 -2.32 16.60
CA HIS A 92 -11.42 -1.92 17.18
C HIS A 92 -11.55 -0.40 17.37
N PRO A 93 -11.42 0.39 16.29
CA PRO A 93 -11.47 1.83 16.39
C PRO A 93 -12.89 2.32 16.70
N SER A 94 -13.00 3.39 17.47
CA SER A 94 -14.27 4.12 17.56
C SER A 94 -14.57 4.84 16.23
N PRO A 95 -15.83 5.21 15.95
CA PRO A 95 -16.18 5.94 14.73
C PRO A 95 -15.34 7.22 14.52
N ILE A 96 -15.02 7.93 15.61
CA ILE A 96 -14.18 9.13 15.54
C ILE A 96 -12.73 8.79 15.17
N GLN A 97 -12.20 7.67 15.66
CA GLN A 97 -10.86 7.20 15.30
C GLN A 97 -10.80 6.74 13.85
N ILE A 98 -11.87 6.19 13.28
CA ILE A 98 -11.93 5.84 11.84
C ILE A 98 -11.72 7.10 10.99
N ILE A 99 -12.43 8.19 11.29
CA ILE A 99 -12.30 9.47 10.58
C ILE A 99 -10.85 9.97 10.64
N GLY A 100 -10.25 9.94 11.83
CA GLY A 100 -8.87 10.35 12.03
C GLY A 100 -7.85 9.48 11.26
N GLN A 101 -8.03 8.17 11.28
CA GLN A 101 -7.18 7.23 10.56
C GLN A 101 -7.23 7.46 9.05
N LEU A 102 -8.44 7.60 8.48
CA LEU A 102 -8.60 7.88 7.05
C LEU A 102 -7.91 9.20 6.66
N ARG A 103 -8.04 10.24 7.48
CA ARG A 103 -7.39 11.52 7.22
C ARG A 103 -5.86 11.40 7.24
N ILE A 104 -5.32 10.69 8.21
CA ILE A 104 -3.88 10.44 8.31
C ILE A 104 -3.38 9.71 7.08
N VAL A 105 -4.03 8.62 6.67
CA VAL A 105 -3.65 7.87 5.46
C VAL A 105 -3.64 8.77 4.23
N ILE A 106 -4.71 9.53 3.99
CA ILE A 106 -4.79 10.43 2.84
C ILE A 106 -3.63 11.43 2.85
N SER A 107 -3.30 11.99 4.02
CA SER A 107 -2.20 12.96 4.14
C SER A 107 -0.80 12.35 3.97
N GLN A 108 -0.66 11.05 4.20
CA GLN A 108 0.62 10.34 4.14
C GLN A 108 0.79 9.53 2.85
N LEU A 109 -0.24 9.44 2.01
CA LEU A 109 -0.22 8.56 0.85
C LEU A 109 0.90 8.94 -0.13
N ASP A 110 1.06 10.24 -0.41
CA ASP A 110 2.15 10.72 -1.27
C ASP A 110 3.52 10.35 -0.70
N TYR A 111 3.71 10.53 0.61
CA TYR A 111 4.94 10.13 1.30
C TYR A 111 5.20 8.63 1.19
N ILE A 112 4.17 7.80 1.37
CA ILE A 112 4.27 6.34 1.27
C ILE A 112 4.62 5.94 -0.15
N LEU A 113 4.06 6.58 -1.17
CA LEU A 113 4.29 6.24 -2.58
C LEU A 113 5.66 6.71 -3.08
N ASP A 114 6.14 7.88 -2.65
CA ASP A 114 7.39 8.44 -3.18
C ASP A 114 8.65 7.73 -2.66
N ARG A 115 8.63 7.28 -1.40
CA ARG A 115 9.77 6.67 -0.70
C ARG A 115 10.17 5.30 -1.25
N TYR A 116 11.42 5.12 -1.64
CA TYR A 116 11.92 3.86 -2.19
C TYR A 116 12.07 2.73 -1.15
N ASP A 117 12.42 3.09 0.08
CA ASP A 117 12.74 2.14 1.14
C ASP A 117 11.50 1.43 1.72
N ASP A 118 11.75 0.43 2.55
CA ASP A 118 10.71 -0.20 3.36
C ASP A 118 10.10 0.83 4.33
N ILE A 119 8.77 0.81 4.47
CA ILE A 119 8.03 1.76 5.32
C ILE A 119 7.06 1.01 6.22
N ASP A 120 7.12 1.28 7.51
CA ASP A 120 6.10 0.85 8.46
C ASP A 120 5.51 2.08 9.17
N VAL A 121 4.26 2.41 8.85
CA VAL A 121 3.50 3.45 9.52
C VAL A 121 2.57 2.80 10.53
N GLU A 122 2.56 3.26 11.77
CA GLU A 122 1.59 2.85 12.78
C GLU A 122 0.76 4.04 13.25
N ILE A 123 -0.56 3.95 13.08
CA ILE A 123 -1.47 5.00 13.52
C ILE A 123 -1.86 4.73 14.98
N SER A 124 -1.42 5.60 15.87
CA SER A 124 -1.76 5.53 17.29
C SER A 124 -3.14 6.13 17.58
N LYS A 125 -3.79 5.66 18.67
CA LYS A 125 -5.07 6.21 19.13
C LYS A 125 -5.04 7.74 19.34
N PRO A 126 -4.02 8.32 20.01
CA PRO A 126 -3.93 9.77 20.16
C PRO A 126 -3.81 10.52 18.83
N HIS A 127 -3.06 9.98 17.86
CA HIS A 127 -2.92 10.61 16.55
C HIS A 127 -4.25 10.62 15.78
N ALA A 128 -4.97 9.50 15.78
CA ALA A 128 -6.28 9.42 15.15
C ALA A 128 -7.28 10.41 15.78
N LEU A 129 -7.34 10.49 17.11
CA LEU A 129 -8.21 11.44 17.81
C LEU A 129 -7.89 12.89 17.45
N LYS A 130 -6.61 13.28 17.56
CA LYS A 130 -6.17 14.63 17.23
C LYS A 130 -6.48 15.02 15.78
N SER A 131 -6.30 14.08 14.85
CA SER A 131 -6.61 14.31 13.43
C SER A 131 -8.11 14.48 13.21
N ALA A 132 -8.94 13.68 13.87
CA ALA A 132 -10.39 13.76 13.77
C ALA A 132 -10.94 15.06 14.39
N GLU A 133 -10.44 15.47 15.55
CA GLU A 133 -10.79 16.74 16.21
C GLU A 133 -10.50 17.94 15.30
N SER A 134 -9.34 17.94 14.62
CA SER A 134 -9.00 18.98 13.66
C SER A 134 -10.04 19.11 12.53
N ILE A 135 -10.51 17.98 11.99
CA ILE A 135 -11.55 17.98 10.95
C ILE A 135 -12.88 18.47 11.50
N LEU A 136 -13.31 17.98 12.66
CA LEU A 136 -14.58 18.39 13.27
C LEU A 136 -14.61 19.88 13.56
N ASN A 137 -13.52 20.43 14.09
CA ASN A 137 -13.39 21.87 14.34
C ASN A 137 -13.45 22.68 13.03
N GLN A 138 -12.83 22.21 11.95
CA GLN A 138 -12.95 22.85 10.64
C GLN A 138 -14.39 22.84 10.11
N ILE A 139 -15.13 21.75 10.29
CA ILE A 139 -16.53 21.65 9.86
C ILE A 139 -17.42 22.60 10.68
N LEU A 140 -17.23 22.65 12.01
CA LEU A 140 -17.98 23.53 12.90
C LEU A 140 -17.73 25.00 12.56
N ASN A 141 -16.47 25.39 12.35
CA ASN A 141 -16.12 26.77 12.00
C ASN A 141 -16.70 27.18 10.63
N LYS A 142 -16.69 26.27 9.64
CA LYS A 142 -17.32 26.53 8.33
C LYS A 142 -18.84 26.73 8.44
N ARG A 143 -19.51 25.97 9.30
CA ARG A 143 -20.95 26.14 9.55
C ARG A 143 -21.25 27.48 10.21
N ASN A 144 -20.46 27.88 11.19
CA ASN A 144 -20.65 29.16 11.89
C ASN A 144 -20.34 30.37 11.01
N SER A 145 -19.37 30.25 10.09
CA SER A 145 -19.04 31.31 9.13
C SER A 145 -20.07 31.49 8.02
N GLY A 146 -20.96 30.52 7.80
CA GLY A 146 -22.05 30.60 6.81
C GLY A 146 -23.29 31.37 7.27
N TYR A 147 -23.33 31.83 8.53
CA TYR A 147 -24.45 32.57 9.12
C TYR A 147 -24.18 34.08 9.31
N VAL A 148 -23.02 34.58 8.87
CA VAL A 148 -22.68 36.01 8.97
C VAL A 148 -22.71 36.63 7.57
N SER A 149 -23.94 36.82 7.05
CA SER A 149 -24.23 37.69 5.90
C SER A 149 -25.72 38.04 5.93
N GLU A 150 -26.07 39.00 6.80
CA GLU A 150 -27.22 39.91 6.62
C GLU A 150 -26.77 41.32 6.99
#